data_AF-A0A499VDD1-F1
#
_entry.id   AF-A0A499VDD1-F1
#
_cell.length_a   1.000
_cell.length_b   1.000
_cell.length_c   1.000
_cell.angle_alpha   90.00
_cell.angle_beta   90.00
_cell.angle_gamma   90.00
#
_symmetry.space_group_name_H-M   'P 1'
#
loop_
_entity.id
_entity.type
_entity.pdbx_description
1 polymer ?
#
loop_
_entity_poly.entity_id
_entity_poly.type
_entity_poly.pdbx_seq_one_letter_code
_entity_poly.pdbx_strand_id
1 'polypeptide(L)' 'MDYFGSDVLLKDVTGDGKADYTVSATFEGEGVGAVTAMLSDGTGISPDGDRGFGPTAFDRPATYGAFGANLIG' A
#
# COMPACT_ATOMS: atom_id res chain seq x y z
N MET A 1 9.68 -13.48 5.37
CA MET A 1 8.42 -13.18 4.69
C MET A 1 8.12 -11.71 4.89
N ASP A 2 7.57 -11.03 3.90
CA ASP A 2 7.31 -9.57 3.87
C ASP A 2 5.92 -9.18 4.42
N TYR A 3 5.02 -10.16 4.60
CA TYR A 3 3.66 -9.97 5.10
C TYR A 3 2.83 -9.05 4.19
N PHE A 4 3.04 -9.13 2.87
CA PHE A 4 2.16 -8.48 1.90
C PHE A 4 0.70 -8.96 2.09
N GLY A 5 -0.23 -8.02 2.11
CA GLY A 5 -1.63 -8.30 2.43
C GLY A 5 -1.92 -8.38 3.93
N SER A 6 -1.02 -7.88 4.78
CA SER A 6 -1.25 -7.83 6.24
C SER A 6 -2.42 -6.91 6.61
N ASP A 7 -2.59 -5.81 5.88
CA ASP A 7 -3.78 -4.96 5.87
C ASP A 7 -4.18 -4.63 4.43
N VAL A 8 -5.48 -4.43 4.19
CA VAL A 8 -6.04 -4.01 2.90
C VAL A 8 -7.13 -2.96 3.13
N LEU A 9 -7.04 -1.84 2.41
CA LEU A 9 -8.07 -0.81 2.35
C LEU A 9 -8.62 -0.68 0.94
N LEU A 10 -9.94 -0.65 0.82
CA LEU A 10 -10.68 -0.35 -0.40
C LEU A 10 -11.18 1.08 -0.33
N LYS A 11 -10.64 1.96 -1.18
CA LYS A 11 -11.01 3.38 -1.23
C LYS A 11 -10.82 3.90 -2.66
N ASP A 12 -11.75 4.71 -3.12
CA ASP A 12 -11.61 5.44 -4.38
C ASP A 12 -10.59 6.57 -4.19
N VAL A 13 -9.36 6.39 -4.67
CA VAL A 13 -8.29 7.39 -4.55
C VAL A 13 -8.12 8.21 -5.82
N THR A 14 -8.73 7.77 -6.93
CA THR A 14 -8.70 8.48 -8.21
C THR A 14 -9.88 9.45 -8.39
N GLY A 15 -10.97 9.24 -7.65
CA GLY A 15 -12.21 10.00 -7.74
C GLY A 15 -13.12 9.54 -8.90
N ASP A 16 -12.93 8.34 -9.43
CA ASP A 16 -13.69 7.82 -10.58
C ASP A 16 -14.99 7.09 -10.18
N GLY A 17 -15.26 7.00 -8.86
CA GLY A 17 -16.41 6.31 -8.29
C GLY A 17 -16.20 4.82 -8.05
N LYS A 18 -14.98 4.31 -8.20
CA LYS A 18 -14.64 2.89 -8.04
C LYS A 18 -13.54 2.73 -7.01
N ALA A 19 -13.63 1.66 -6.22
CA ALA A 19 -12.65 1.44 -5.16
C ALA A 19 -11.34 0.89 -5.73
N ASP A 20 -10.24 1.52 -5.33
CA ASP A 20 -8.87 1.05 -5.52
C ASP A 20 -8.39 0.26 -4.30
N TYR A 21 -7.27 -0.46 -4.45
CA TYR A 21 -6.67 -1.24 -3.37
C TYR A 21 -5.46 -0.52 -2.81
N THR A 22 -5.36 -0.44 -1.48
CA THR A 22 -4.12 -0.10 -0.79
C THR A 22 -3.76 -1.26 0.12
N VAL A 23 -2.57 -1.83 -0.08
CA VAL A 23 -2.16 -3.10 0.54
C VAL A 23 -0.83 -2.92 1.26
N SER A 24 -0.76 -3.39 2.50
CA SER A 24 0.44 -3.27 3.33
C SER A 24 1.30 -4.54 3.28
N ALA A 25 2.63 -4.35 3.29
CA ALA A 25 3.65 -5.37 3.50
C ALA A 25 4.51 -4.98 4.71
N THR A 26 3.97 -5.21 5.91
CA THR A 26 4.52 -4.66 7.16
C THR A 26 5.91 -5.17 7.55
N PHE A 27 6.39 -6.23 6.91
CA PHE A 27 7.74 -6.77 7.14
C PHE A 27 8.66 -6.67 5.93
N GLU A 28 8.23 -5.99 4.87
CA GLU A 28 9.08 -5.72 3.72
C GLU A 28 10.33 -4.93 4.14
N GLY A 29 11.49 -5.29 3.58
CA GLY A 29 12.77 -4.71 3.96
C GLY A 29 13.14 -4.95 5.43
N GLU A 30 12.96 -6.19 5.93
CA GLU A 30 13.32 -6.59 7.30
C GLU A 30 12.56 -5.80 8.39
N GLY A 31 11.25 -5.61 8.22
CA GLY A 31 10.42 -4.90 9.20
C GLY A 31 10.34 -3.39 8.99
N VAL A 32 10.96 -2.86 7.94
CA VAL A 32 10.79 -1.44 7.55
C VAL A 32 9.34 -1.17 7.16
N GLY A 33 8.76 -2.05 6.37
CA GLY A 33 7.38 -1.97 5.89
C GLY A 33 7.24 -1.20 4.58
N ALA A 34 6.20 -1.55 3.82
CA ALA A 34 5.82 -0.90 2.57
C ALA A 34 4.29 -0.88 2.41
N VAL A 35 3.82 0.02 1.55
CA VAL A 35 2.42 0.11 1.10
C VAL A 35 2.40 0.14 -0.42
N THR A 36 1.54 -0.67 -1.04
CA THR A 36 1.28 -0.63 -2.48
C THR A 36 -0.15 -0.18 -2.73
N ALA A 37 -0.31 0.90 -3.50
CA ALA A 37 -1.60 1.30 -4.04
C ALA A 37 -1.74 0.71 -5.45
N MET A 38 -2.85 0.03 -5.71
CA MET A 38 -3.17 -0.59 -6.99
C MET A 38 -4.50 -0.06 -7.51
N LEU A 39 -4.50 0.44 -8.73
CA LEU A 39 -5.68 1.08 -9.31
C LEU A 39 -6.67 0.05 -9.84
N SER A 40 -7.95 0.35 -9.76
CA SER A 40 -9.03 -0.54 -10.18
C SER A 40 -9.98 0.17 -11.11
N ASP A 41 -10.45 -0.53 -12.14
CA ASP A 41 -11.53 -0.04 -13.01
C ASP A 41 -12.91 -0.57 -12.59
N GLY A 42 -13.01 -1.15 -11.38
CA GLY A 42 -14.20 -1.77 -10.83
C GLY A 42 -14.52 -3.16 -11.38
N THR A 43 -13.78 -3.65 -12.37
CA THR A 43 -13.85 -5.04 -12.86
C THR A 43 -12.60 -5.85 -12.51
N GLY A 44 -11.49 -5.17 -12.21
CA GLY A 44 -10.28 -5.75 -11.68
C GLY A 44 -9.22 -4.70 -11.37
N ILE A 45 -8.08 -5.17 -10.88
CA ILE A 45 -6.88 -4.36 -10.66
C ILE A 45 -6.20 -4.15 -12.02
N SER A 46 -5.88 -2.90 -12.33
CA SER A 46 -5.04 -2.52 -13.46
C SER A 46 -3.59 -2.87 -13.16
N PRO A 47 -2.84 -3.48 -14.10
CA PRO A 47 -1.39 -3.63 -13.95
C PRO A 47 -0.64 -2.30 -14.14
N ASP A 48 -1.32 -1.29 -14.68
CA ASP A 48 -0.78 0.03 -14.96
C ASP A 48 -1.15 1.02 -13.85
N GLY A 49 -0.17 1.79 -13.39
CA GLY A 49 -0.38 2.89 -12.44
C GLY A 49 -0.21 2.52 -10.97
N ASP A 50 0.16 1.27 -10.67
CA ASP A 50 0.51 0.83 -9.32
C ASP A 50 1.67 1.66 -8.75
N ARG A 51 1.57 2.00 -7.45
CA ARG A 51 2.58 2.80 -6.75
C ARG A 51 2.96 2.15 -5.43
N GLY A 52 4.26 1.91 -5.25
CA GLY A 52 4.83 1.46 -3.99
C GLY A 52 5.39 2.64 -3.18
N PHE A 53 5.15 2.62 -1.88
CA PHE A 53 5.62 3.62 -0.94
C PHE A 53 6.30 2.94 0.26
N GLY A 54 7.51 3.38 0.56
CA GLY A 54 8.18 3.13 1.84
C GLY A 54 8.32 4.41 2.65
N PRO A 55 8.86 4.35 3.88
CA PRO A 55 9.03 5.54 4.73
C PRO A 55 9.85 6.65 4.07
N THR A 56 10.82 6.30 3.21
CA THR A 56 11.68 7.27 2.51
C THR A 56 10.94 8.12 1.48
N ALA A 57 9.78 7.66 0.98
CA ALA A 57 8.91 8.48 0.12
C ALA A 57 8.30 9.68 0.88
N PHE A 58 8.40 9.69 2.22
CA PHE A 58 7.88 10.72 3.11
C PHE A 58 8.99 11.33 3.99
N ASP A 59 10.24 11.30 3.53
CA ASP A 59 11.41 11.79 4.27
C ASP A 59 11.56 11.16 5.66
N ARG A 60 11.06 9.92 5.83
CA ARG A 60 11.26 9.13 7.05
C ARG A 60 12.39 8.12 6.86
N PRO A 61 13.16 7.82 7.90
CA PRO A 61 14.25 6.85 7.81
C PRO A 61 13.68 5.44 7.57
N ALA A 62 14.41 4.65 6.77
CA ALA A 62 14.12 3.23 6.58
C ALA A 62 14.66 2.42 7.76
N THR A 63 13.87 2.33 8.84
CA THR A 63 14.16 1.59 10.06
C THR A 63 13.04 0.59 10.37
N TYR A 64 13.33 -0.42 11.20
CA TYR A 64 12.32 -1.35 11.69
C TYR A 64 11.16 -0.60 12.37
N GLY A 65 10.00 -0.56 11.71
CA GLY A 65 8.89 0.31 12.10
C GLY A 65 7.53 -0.09 11.56
N ALA A 66 7.44 -1.14 10.75
CA ALA A 66 6.21 -1.63 10.15
C ALA A 66 5.40 -0.52 9.44
N PHE A 67 6.08 0.26 8.59
CA PHE A 67 5.44 1.29 7.78
C PHE A 67 4.26 0.70 7.00
N GLY A 68 3.10 1.35 7.09
CA GLY A 68 1.85 0.86 6.50
C GLY A 68 0.96 0.01 7.41
N ALA A 69 1.38 -0.32 8.63
CA ALA A 69 0.52 -1.07 9.57
C ALA A 69 -0.69 -0.26 10.05
N ASN A 70 -1.79 -0.96 10.33
CA ASN A 70 -3.07 -0.42 10.80
C ASN A 70 -3.70 0.55 9.80
N LEU A 71 -3.78 0.14 8.54
CA LEU A 71 -4.36 0.97 7.49
C LEU A 71 -5.84 1.28 7.79
N ILE A 72 -6.17 2.57 7.93
CA ILE A 72 -7.53 3.07 8.15
C ILE A 72 -7.86 4.16 7.12
N GLY A 73 -9.11 4.18 6.63
CA GLY A 73 -9.57 4.99 5.49
C GLY A 73 -10.39 6.22 5.85
#